data_AF-F3BAG5-F1
#
_entry.id   AF-F3BAG5-F1
#
_cell.length_a   1.000
_cell.length_b   1.000
_cell.length_c   1.000
_cell.angle_alpha   90.00
_cell.angle_beta   90.00
_cell.angle_gamma   90.00
#
_symmetry.space_group_name_H-M   'P 1'
#
loop_
_entity.id
_entity.type
_entity.pdbx_description
1 polymer ?
#
loop_
_entity_poly.entity_id
_entity_poly.type
_entity_poly.pdbx_seq_one_letter_code
_entity_poly.pdbx_strand_id
1 'polypeptide(L)'
;MKCLKCGAEIKESESDKFCGKCGFPLKIAARDGKITKLESIFLDVQSGILLVNGKEIDNVTALNLVFDKGKYGLDIQFDKTFKAYIC
;
A
#
# COMPACT_ATOMS: atom_id res chain seq x y z
N MET A 1 -8.01 16.37 -10.96
CA MET A 1 -8.53 15.78 -9.69
C MET A 1 -7.75 16.31 -8.49
N LYS A 2 -8.16 16.05 -7.23
CA LYS A 2 -7.38 16.42 -6.02
C LYS A 2 -6.88 15.17 -5.30
N CYS A 3 -5.71 15.26 -4.68
CA CYS A 3 -5.16 14.17 -3.88
C CYS A 3 -6.03 13.95 -2.64
N LEU A 4 -6.51 12.73 -2.42
CA LEU A 4 -7.36 12.37 -1.29
C LEU A 4 -6.64 12.52 0.07
N LYS A 5 -5.32 12.43 0.09
CA LYS A 5 -4.52 12.57 1.31
C LYS A 5 -4.13 14.01 1.62
N CYS A 6 -3.50 14.72 0.67
CA CYS A 6 -2.92 16.05 0.94
C CYS A 6 -3.66 17.22 0.29
N GLY A 7 -4.75 16.96 -0.44
CA GLY A 7 -5.58 17.99 -1.09
C GLY A 7 -4.94 18.68 -2.29
N ALA A 8 -3.71 18.33 -2.68
CA ALA A 8 -3.02 18.93 -3.82
C ALA A 8 -3.80 18.74 -5.13
N GLU A 9 -3.80 19.75 -5.99
CA GLU A 9 -4.36 19.63 -7.35
C GLU A 9 -3.49 18.75 -8.22
N ILE A 10 -4.13 17.85 -8.96
CA ILE A 10 -3.53 16.90 -9.89
C ILE A 10 -4.09 17.19 -11.27
N LYS A 11 -3.21 17.55 -12.20
CA LYS A 11 -3.57 17.77 -13.60
C LYS A 11 -3.87 16.42 -14.25
N GLU A 12 -4.96 16.33 -15.02
CA GLU A 12 -5.37 15.07 -15.67
C GLU A 12 -4.34 14.53 -16.67
N SER A 13 -3.51 15.42 -17.24
CA SER A 13 -2.38 15.07 -18.12
C SER A 13 -1.19 14.45 -17.38
N GLU A 14 -1.14 14.55 -16.05
CA GLU A 14 -0.17 13.90 -15.17
C GLU A 14 -0.85 12.73 -14.46
N SER A 15 -1.30 11.74 -15.26
CA SER A 15 -1.89 10.50 -14.75
C SER A 15 -0.87 9.58 -14.05
N ASP A 16 0.07 10.19 -13.32
CA ASP A 16 1.04 9.50 -12.49
C ASP A 16 0.30 8.62 -11.49
N LYS A 17 0.83 7.41 -11.28
CA LYS A 17 0.27 6.45 -10.33
C LYS A 17 0.22 7.02 -8.90
N PHE A 18 1.01 8.06 -8.61
CA PHE A 18 1.22 8.64 -7.28
C PHE A 18 1.17 10.18 -7.32
N CYS A 19 0.77 10.78 -6.20
CA CYS A 19 0.77 12.22 -6.01
C CYS A 19 2.22 12.74 -5.94
N GLY A 20 2.61 13.64 -6.86
CA GLY A 20 3.95 14.23 -6.85
C GLY A 20 4.30 15.02 -5.58
N LYS A 21 3.31 15.46 -4.78
CA LYS A 21 3.55 16.21 -3.54
C LYS A 21 3.75 15.33 -2.31
N CYS A 22 2.95 14.27 -2.16
CA CYS A 22 2.94 13.45 -0.92
C CYS A 22 3.16 11.95 -1.16
N GLY A 23 3.37 11.53 -2.41
CA GLY A 23 3.58 10.13 -2.78
C GLY A 23 2.33 9.26 -2.71
N PHE A 24 1.16 9.79 -2.31
CA PHE A 24 -0.07 8.99 -2.16
C PHE A 24 -0.54 8.42 -3.51
N PRO A 25 -0.86 7.12 -3.61
CA PRO A 25 -1.32 6.52 -4.86
C PRO A 25 -2.67 7.11 -5.30
N LEU A 26 -2.73 7.58 -6.55
CA LEU A 26 -3.91 8.26 -7.11
C LEU A 26 -4.89 7.28 -7.76
N LYS A 27 -4.40 6.11 -8.16
CA LYS A 27 -5.18 4.98 -8.67
C LYS A 27 -4.97 3.78 -7.76
N ILE A 28 -5.89 3.62 -6.80
CA ILE A 28 -6.00 2.44 -5.95
C ILE A 28 -6.75 1.40 -6.79
N ALA A 29 -6.01 0.53 -7.49
CA ALA A 29 -6.63 -0.59 -8.19
C ALA A 29 -6.93 -1.68 -7.15
N ALA A 30 -8.19 -1.84 -6.77
CA ALA A 30 -8.63 -3.02 -6.03
C ALA A 30 -8.40 -4.25 -6.93
N ARG A 31 -7.24 -4.90 -6.76
CA ARG A 31 -6.99 -6.21 -7.35
C ARG A 31 -7.42 -7.24 -6.34
N ASP A 32 -8.60 -7.82 -6.55
CA ASP A 32 -9.15 -8.90 -5.73
C ASP A 32 -8.40 -10.24 -5.92
N GLY A 33 -7.40 -10.26 -6.80
CA GLY A 33 -6.53 -11.40 -7.06
C GLY A 33 -5.40 -11.59 -6.04
N LYS A 34 -4.88 -12.81 -6.00
CA LYS A 34 -3.66 -13.16 -5.24
C LYS A 34 -2.51 -12.26 -5.71
N ILE A 35 -1.87 -11.51 -4.81
CA ILE A 35 -0.70 -10.68 -5.15
C ILE A 35 0.47 -11.63 -5.45
N THR A 36 0.74 -11.85 -6.74
CA THR A 36 1.84 -12.73 -7.20
C THR A 36 3.09 -11.95 -7.62
N LYS A 37 2.95 -10.65 -7.88
CA LYS A 37 4.05 -9.76 -8.27
C LYS A 37 3.94 -8.43 -7.53
N LEU A 38 5.06 -7.95 -7.00
CA LEU A 38 5.16 -6.63 -6.39
C LEU A 38 5.29 -5.55 -7.49
N GLU A 39 4.32 -4.66 -7.59
CA GLU A 39 4.30 -3.53 -8.54
C GLU A 39 4.41 -2.18 -7.84
N SER A 40 3.81 -2.04 -6.67
CA SER A 40 3.94 -0.85 -5.83
C SER A 40 3.82 -1.17 -4.34
N ILE A 41 4.49 -0.35 -3.53
CA ILE A 41 4.35 -0.30 -2.08
C ILE A 41 4.19 1.16 -1.66
N PHE A 42 3.27 1.43 -0.75
CA PHE A 42 3.09 2.73 -0.13
C PHE A 42 2.85 2.55 1.36
N LEU A 43 3.70 3.16 2.19
CA LEU A 43 3.61 3.13 3.64
C LEU A 43 3.35 4.53 4.17
N ASP A 44 2.22 4.71 4.84
CA ASP A 44 1.89 5.90 5.61
C ASP A 44 2.04 5.62 7.10
N VAL A 45 3.21 5.94 7.64
CA VAL A 45 3.55 5.67 9.04
C VAL A 45 2.65 6.43 10.01
N GLN A 46 2.23 7.65 9.66
CA GLN A 46 1.40 8.47 10.55
C GLN A 46 -0.02 7.92 10.68
N SER A 47 -0.60 7.46 9.58
CA SER A 47 -1.96 6.91 9.56
C SER A 47 -2.00 5.40 9.81
N GLY A 48 -0.85 4.72 9.85
CA GLY A 48 -0.76 3.27 9.99
C GLY A 48 -1.22 2.48 8.74
N ILE A 49 -1.20 3.11 7.55
CA ILE A 49 -1.74 2.50 6.32
C ILE A 49 -0.60 1.92 5.49
N LEU A 50 -0.68 0.63 5.14
CA LEU A 50 0.17 -0.01 4.14
C LEU A 50 -0.67 -0.40 2.92
N LEU A 51 -0.30 0.12 1.74
CA LEU A 51 -0.88 -0.29 0.47
C LEU A 51 0.15 -1.08 -0.36
N VAL A 52 -0.23 -2.28 -0.78
CA VAL A 52 0.57 -3.12 -1.70
C VAL A 52 -0.22 -3.29 -2.98
N ASN A 53 0.35 -2.86 -4.11
CA ASN A 53 -0.33 -2.80 -5.41
C ASN A 53 -1.66 -2.04 -5.38
N GLY A 54 -1.78 -1.06 -4.48
CA GLY A 54 -3.02 -0.31 -4.27
C GLY A 54 -4.06 -1.03 -3.40
N LYS A 55 -3.77 -2.21 -2.84
CA LYS A 55 -4.65 -2.85 -1.85
C LYS A 55 -4.15 -2.55 -0.44
N GLU A 56 -5.05 -2.10 0.42
CA GLU A 56 -4.75 -1.93 1.84
C GLU A 56 -4.54 -3.26 2.54
N ILE A 57 -3.52 -3.31 3.38
CA ILE A 57 -3.08 -4.49 4.11
C ILE A 57 -3.18 -4.21 5.61
N ASP A 58 -4.15 -4.87 6.26
CA ASP A 58 -4.42 -4.70 7.69
C ASP A 58 -3.57 -5.64 8.57
N ASN A 59 -3.51 -5.32 9.87
CA ASN A 59 -2.86 -6.13 10.92
C ASN A 59 -1.38 -6.47 10.63
N VAL A 60 -0.67 -5.56 9.98
CA VAL A 60 0.76 -5.71 9.67
C VAL A 60 1.58 -5.45 10.93
N THR A 61 2.39 -6.42 11.33
CA THR A 61 3.31 -6.27 12.47
C THR A 61 4.75 -6.05 12.06
N ALA A 62 5.15 -6.61 10.92
CA ALA A 62 6.45 -6.39 10.33
C ALA A 62 6.35 -6.46 8.80
N LEU A 63 7.24 -5.74 8.14
CA LEU A 63 7.48 -5.87 6.70
C LEU A 63 8.97 -5.89 6.43
N ASN A 64 9.39 -6.64 5.42
CA ASN A 64 10.76 -6.70 4.96
C ASN A 64 10.80 -6.49 3.44
N LEU A 65 11.48 -5.44 3.01
CA LEU A 65 11.70 -5.15 1.59
C LEU A 65 13.09 -5.66 1.20
N VAL A 66 13.13 -6.75 0.44
CA VAL A 66 14.37 -7.39 -0.01
C VAL A 66 14.73 -6.86 -1.40
N PHE A 67 15.98 -6.44 -1.57
CA PHE A 67 16.55 -6.15 -2.88
C PHE A 67 17.69 -7.13 -3.16
N ASP A 68 17.47 -8.06 -4.10
CA ASP A 68 18.47 -9.04 -4.52
C ASP A 68 18.56 -9.07 -6.05
N LYS A 69 19.78 -8.93 -6.58
CA LYS A 69 20.09 -8.99 -8.01
C LYS A 69 19.16 -8.14 -8.90
N GLY A 70 18.84 -6.91 -8.46
CA GLY A 70 17.98 -6.00 -9.22
C GLY A 70 16.48 -6.30 -9.10
N LYS A 71 16.07 -7.25 -8.26
CA LYS A 71 14.67 -7.60 -8.02
C LYS A 71 14.26 -7.20 -6.61
N TYR A 72 13.06 -6.62 -6.51
CA TYR A 72 12.42 -6.32 -5.23
C TYR A 72 11.46 -7.44 -4.83
N GLY A 73 11.55 -7.87 -3.58
CA GLY A 73 10.57 -8.74 -2.91
C GLY A 73 10.04 -8.04 -1.66
N LEU A 74 8.77 -8.26 -1.34
CA LEU A 74 8.15 -7.76 -0.12
C LEU A 74 7.62 -8.96 0.66
N ASP A 75 8.14 -9.14 1.87
CA ASP A 75 7.62 -10.08 2.86
C ASP A 75 6.85 -9.29 3.92
N ILE A 76 5.68 -9.78 4.31
CA ILE A 76 4.78 -9.11 5.27
C ILE A 76 4.37 -10.16 6.30
N GLN A 77 4.59 -9.82 7.57
CA GLN A 77 4.09 -10.59 8.70
C GLN A 77 2.83 -9.94 9.23
N PHE A 78 1.85 -10.79 9.54
CA PHE A 78 0.53 -10.40 9.99
C PHE A 78 0.30 -10.94 11.39
N ASP A 79 -0.30 -10.13 12.27
CA ASP A 79 -0.89 -10.67 13.48
C ASP A 79 -2.25 -11.28 13.14
N LYS A 80 -2.39 -12.58 13.41
CA LYS A 80 -3.70 -13.23 13.45
C LYS A 80 -4.24 -13.12 14.87
N THR A 81 -5.16 -12.18 15.08
CA THR A 81 -5.89 -12.09 16.35
C THR A 81 -6.96 -13.17 16.40
N PHE A 82 -6.78 -14.18 17.25
CA PHE A 82 -7.82 -15.14 17.59
C PHE A 82 -8.59 -14.64 18.82
N LYS A 83 -9.88 -14.34 18.66
CA LYS A 83 -10.75 -14.01 19.80
C LYS A 83 -11.30 -15.30 20.39
N ALA A 84 -11.12 -15.51 21.69
CA ALA A 84 -11.86 -16.53 22.42
C ALA A 84 -13.30 -16.05 22.61
N TYR A 85 -14.27 -16.88 22.25
CA TYR A 85 -15.67 -16.67 22.64
C TYR A 85 -15.87 -17.35 24.00
N ILE A 86 -16.27 -16.59 25.01
CA ILE A 86 -16.75 -17.16 26.27
C ILE A 86 -18.18 -17.63 25.98
N CYS A 87 -18.39 -18.95 26.02
CA CYS A 87 -19.71 -19.58 25.96
C CYS A 87 -20.51 -19.30 27.24
#